data_AF-A0A9E2P659-F1
#
_entry.id   AF-A0A9E2P659-F1
#
_cell.length_a   1.000
_cell.length_b   1.000
_cell.length_c   1.000
_cell.angle_alpha   90.00
_cell.angle_beta   90.00
_cell.angle_gamma   90.00
#
_symmetry.space_group_name_H-M   'P 1'
#
loop_
_entity.id
_entity.type
_entity.pdbx_description
1 polymer ?
#
loop_
_entity_poly.entity_id
_entity_poly.type
_entity_poly.pdbx_seq_one_letter_code
_entity_poly.pdbx_strand_id
1 'polypeptide(L)'
;MRAFKPHFGLAALAAAALLPAGLASAGDAGESRAQARPVLICATDDATRRAFIREHGAPPVFVTAREALSVRASDPAWETPRCMTAREHARFRDAATSYAAVR
;
A
#
# COMPACT_ATOMS: atom_id res chain seq x y z
N MET A 1 14.71 -53.22 26.73
CA MET A 1 15.03 -53.34 28.16
C MET A 1 14.85 -51.97 28.82
N ARG A 2 14.14 -51.93 29.97
CA ARG A 2 14.09 -50.86 31.00
C ARG A 2 13.35 -49.56 30.60
N ALA A 3 12.13 -49.25 31.05
CA ALA A 3 11.51 -49.14 32.39
C ALA A 3 11.60 -47.72 33.00
N PHE A 4 10.43 -47.19 33.40
CA PHE A 4 10.11 -46.34 34.58
C PHE A 4 11.00 -45.09 34.83
N LYS A 5 10.50 -43.88 35.10
CA LYS A 5 9.41 -43.47 36.02
C LYS A 5 9.18 -41.94 35.90
N PRO A 6 7.98 -41.41 36.22
CA PRO A 6 7.60 -40.02 36.05
C PRO A 6 8.04 -39.15 37.23
N HIS A 7 8.23 -37.85 36.99
CA HIS A 7 8.37 -36.85 38.05
C HIS A 7 7.23 -35.84 37.92
N PHE A 8 6.25 -36.00 38.80
CA PHE A 8 5.32 -34.95 39.17
C PHE A 8 6.11 -33.83 39.87
N GLY A 9 5.95 -32.60 39.37
CA GLY A 9 6.43 -31.39 40.02
C GLY A 9 5.43 -30.28 39.78
N LEU A 10 4.41 -30.22 40.63
CA LEU A 10 3.48 -29.10 40.74
C LEU A 10 4.20 -27.98 41.51
N ALA A 11 4.49 -26.85 40.86
CA ALA A 11 4.79 -25.61 41.54
C ALA A 11 4.18 -24.46 40.72
N ALA A 12 3.08 -23.95 41.25
CA ALA A 12 2.38 -22.78 40.75
C ALA A 12 3.25 -21.54 40.90
N LEU A 13 3.38 -20.76 39.83
CA LEU A 13 3.67 -19.33 39.89
C LEU A 13 2.84 -18.66 38.81
N ALA A 14 1.71 -18.11 39.24
CA ALA A 14 0.91 -17.18 38.46
C ALA A 14 1.73 -15.90 38.27
N ALA A 15 2.17 -15.65 37.05
CA ALA A 15 2.60 -14.33 36.59
C ALA A 15 1.79 -14.02 35.33
N ALA A 16 0.59 -13.50 35.53
CA ALA A 16 -0.13 -12.78 34.49
C ALA A 16 0.60 -11.46 34.27
N ALA A 17 1.29 -11.31 33.13
CA ALA A 17 1.51 -10.02 32.50
C ALA A 17 2.10 -10.20 31.08
N LEU A 18 1.25 -9.92 30.09
CA LEU A 18 1.59 -9.23 28.85
C LEU A 18 2.37 -10.02 27.78
N LEU A 19 1.63 -10.76 26.94
CA LEU A 19 1.89 -10.82 25.50
C LEU A 19 0.70 -10.18 24.78
N PRO A 20 0.83 -9.67 23.54
CA PRO A 20 2.01 -9.22 22.82
C PRO A 20 1.79 -7.79 22.30
N ALA A 21 2.66 -6.83 22.62
CA ALA A 21 2.73 -5.62 21.81
C ALA A 21 3.54 -5.95 20.55
N GLY A 22 2.93 -6.74 19.67
CA GLY A 22 3.20 -6.64 18.26
C GLY A 22 2.87 -5.20 17.89
N LEU A 23 3.87 -4.32 17.95
CA LEU A 23 3.88 -3.13 17.12
C LEU A 23 3.99 -3.67 15.71
N ALA A 24 2.81 -4.03 15.18
CA ALA A 24 2.53 -3.98 13.78
C ALA A 24 3.26 -2.75 13.26
N SER A 25 4.15 -3.00 12.32
CA SER A 25 4.59 -1.98 11.39
C SER A 25 3.31 -1.27 10.96
N ALA A 26 3.07 -0.08 11.50
CA ALA A 26 2.15 0.87 10.91
C ALA A 26 2.85 1.36 9.64
N GLY A 27 3.04 0.44 8.69
CA GLY A 27 3.26 0.78 7.32
C GLY A 27 2.01 1.51 6.91
N ASP A 28 2.12 2.84 6.85
CA ASP A 28 1.38 3.66 5.92
C ASP A 28 -0.12 3.29 5.77
N ALA A 29 -0.82 3.16 6.89
CA ALA A 29 -2.28 3.19 6.90
C ALA A 29 -2.82 4.63 6.69
N GLY A 30 -2.03 5.48 6.00
CA GLY A 30 -2.46 6.71 5.35
C GLY A 30 -3.04 6.48 3.96
N GLU A 31 -3.01 5.25 3.43
CA GLU A 31 -3.60 4.87 2.13
C GLU A 31 -5.13 4.61 2.23
N SER A 32 -5.84 5.31 3.11
CA SER A 32 -7.28 5.09 3.30
C SER A 32 -7.98 6.38 3.70
N ARG A 33 -8.27 7.23 2.70
CA ARG A 33 -9.43 8.14 2.65
C ARG A 33 -9.53 9.05 1.42
N ALA A 34 -8.55 9.06 0.52
CA ALA A 34 -8.88 9.40 -0.85
C ALA A 34 -9.53 8.16 -1.45
N GLN A 35 -10.76 8.25 -1.93
CA GLN A 35 -11.25 7.32 -2.95
C GLN A 35 -10.42 7.61 -4.20
N ALA A 36 -9.16 7.18 -4.14
CA ALA A 36 -8.09 7.62 -4.99
C ALA A 36 -8.27 6.86 -6.28
N ARG A 37 -8.68 7.58 -7.32
CA ARG A 37 -8.59 7.11 -8.69
C ARG A 37 -7.22 6.47 -8.86
N PRO A 38 -7.15 5.16 -9.10
CA PRO A 38 -5.91 4.43 -8.90
C PRO A 38 -4.91 4.89 -9.96
N VAL A 39 -3.87 5.60 -9.52
CA VAL A 39 -2.69 5.86 -10.35
C VAL A 39 -1.61 4.85 -9.95
N LEU A 40 -1.19 4.03 -10.89
CA LEU A 40 -0.13 3.05 -10.72
C LEU A 40 1.22 3.65 -11.15
N ILE A 41 2.29 3.17 -10.54
CA ILE A 41 3.65 3.47 -11.02
C ILE A 41 4.00 2.47 -12.11
N CYS A 42 4.18 2.95 -13.34
CA CYS A 42 4.46 2.11 -14.50
C CYS A 42 5.78 2.53 -15.15
N ALA A 43 6.55 1.55 -15.61
CA ALA A 43 7.64 1.79 -16.57
C ALA A 43 7.08 1.93 -17.99
N THR A 44 7.83 2.56 -18.89
CA THR A 44 7.38 2.92 -20.26
C THR A 44 7.79 1.89 -21.31
N ASP A 45 8.12 0.67 -20.88
CA ASP A 45 8.59 -0.42 -21.74
C ASP A 45 7.45 -1.37 -22.19
N ASP A 46 7.76 -2.20 -23.18
CA ASP A 46 6.80 -3.14 -23.77
C ASP A 46 6.40 -4.30 -22.85
N ALA A 47 7.22 -4.65 -21.86
CA ALA A 47 6.83 -5.66 -20.88
C ALA A 47 5.72 -5.11 -19.98
N THR A 48 5.89 -3.87 -19.50
CA THR A 48 4.87 -3.15 -18.72
C THR A 48 3.59 -2.95 -19.54
N ARG A 49 3.70 -2.49 -20.80
CA ARG A 49 2.54 -2.35 -21.69
C ARG A 49 1.75 -3.64 -21.83
N ARG A 50 2.43 -4.76 -22.08
CA ARG A 50 1.78 -6.07 -22.25
C ARG A 50 1.14 -6.55 -20.95
N ALA A 51 1.79 -6.37 -19.80
CA ALA A 51 1.21 -6.70 -18.51
C ALA A 51 -0.08 -5.92 -18.26
N PHE A 52 -0.02 -4.61 -18.46
CA PHE A 52 -1.16 -3.72 -18.27
C PHE A 52 -2.35 -4.09 -19.18
N ILE A 53 -2.11 -4.40 -20.46
CA ILE A 53 -3.17 -4.85 -21.38
C ILE A 53 -3.80 -6.18 -20.91
N ARG A 54 -3.01 -7.13 -20.41
CA ARG A 54 -3.57 -8.40 -19.90
C ARG A 54 -4.45 -8.19 -18.67
N GLU A 55 -4.06 -7.27 -17.78
CA GLU A 55 -4.77 -7.02 -16.52
C GLU A 55 -5.98 -6.12 -16.69
N HIS A 56 -5.92 -5.17 -17.62
CA HIS A 56 -6.91 -4.08 -17.74
C HIS A 56 -7.59 -3.99 -19.11
N GLY A 57 -7.20 -4.81 -20.09
CA GLY A 57 -7.84 -4.87 -21.41
C GLY A 57 -7.52 -3.71 -22.36
N ALA A 58 -6.77 -2.69 -21.92
CA ALA A 58 -6.41 -1.51 -22.69
C ALA A 58 -4.93 -1.13 -22.47
N PRO A 59 -4.27 -0.40 -23.38
CA PRO A 59 -2.93 0.11 -23.14
C PRO A 59 -2.91 1.14 -21.99
N PRO A 60 -1.79 1.23 -21.25
CA PRO A 60 -1.68 2.19 -20.16
C PRO A 60 -1.75 3.62 -20.66
N VAL A 61 -2.55 4.45 -19.99
CA VAL A 61 -2.55 5.90 -20.22
C VAL A 61 -1.72 6.57 -19.14
N PHE A 62 -0.66 7.26 -19.57
CA PHE A 62 0.24 7.97 -18.67
C PHE A 62 -0.27 9.37 -18.34
N VAL A 63 -0.22 9.73 -17.07
CA VAL A 63 -0.51 11.06 -16.55
C VAL A 63 0.67 11.57 -15.75
N THR A 64 0.77 12.89 -15.65
CA THR A 64 1.73 13.60 -14.81
C THR A 64 1.20 13.78 -13.39
N ALA A 65 2.10 14.13 -12.46
CA ALA A 65 1.72 14.53 -11.11
C ALA A 65 0.72 15.69 -11.12
N ARG A 66 0.93 16.67 -12.02
CA ARG A 66 0.06 17.84 -12.15
C ARG A 66 -1.35 17.46 -12.60
N GLU A 67 -1.46 16.58 -13.60
CA GLU A 67 -2.75 16.10 -14.08
C GLU A 67 -3.45 15.26 -13.02
N ALA A 68 -2.72 14.41 -12.30
CA ALA A 68 -3.30 13.62 -11.20
C ALA A 68 -3.84 14.51 -10.06
N LEU A 69 -3.13 15.61 -9.73
CA LEU A 69 -3.55 16.58 -8.70
C LEU A 69 -4.66 17.52 -9.17
N SER A 70 -4.85 17.72 -10.48
CA SER A 70 -5.89 18.60 -10.99
C SER A 70 -7.28 17.96 -10.99
N VAL A 71 -7.36 16.63 -10.92
CA VAL A 71 -8.63 15.90 -10.88
C VAL A 71 -9.43 16.28 -9.63
N ARG A 72 -10.70 16.64 -9.84
CA ARG A 72 -11.66 16.99 -8.78
C ARG A 72 -12.42 15.75 -8.33
N ALA A 73 -12.96 15.80 -7.11
CA ALA A 73 -13.82 14.75 -6.59
C ALA A 73 -15.12 14.57 -7.41
N SER A 74 -15.59 15.64 -8.06
CA SER A 74 -16.77 15.64 -8.93
C SER A 74 -16.52 15.06 -10.32
N ASP A 75 -15.26 14.87 -10.72
CA ASP A 75 -14.96 14.30 -12.03
C ASP A 75 -15.44 12.83 -12.07
N PRO A 76 -15.76 12.27 -13.24
CA PRO A 76 -16.16 10.86 -13.38
C PRO A 76 -14.96 9.92 -13.21
N ALA A 77 -15.08 8.87 -12.38
CA ALA A 77 -14.01 7.92 -12.09
C ALA A 77 -13.38 7.33 -13.37
N TRP A 78 -12.09 6.98 -13.33
CA TRP A 78 -11.49 6.29 -14.47
C TRP A 78 -11.95 4.84 -14.49
N GLU A 79 -12.36 4.37 -15.66
CA GLU A 79 -12.73 2.96 -15.89
C GLU A 79 -11.52 2.02 -15.77
N THR A 80 -10.33 2.54 -16.02
CA THR A 80 -9.05 1.82 -15.93
C THR A 80 -8.07 2.68 -15.14
N PRO A 81 -7.22 2.08 -14.26
CA PRO A 81 -6.15 2.83 -13.62
C PRO A 81 -5.31 3.62 -14.62
N ARG A 82 -4.79 4.76 -14.19
CA ARG A 82 -3.82 5.52 -14.98
C ARG A 82 -2.42 5.17 -14.52
N CYS A 83 -1.44 5.33 -15.39
CA CYS A 83 -0.05 5.15 -15.05
C CYS A 83 0.61 6.51 -14.81
N MET A 84 1.61 6.55 -13.93
CA MET A 84 2.61 7.61 -13.90
C MET A 84 4.00 6.99 -13.80
N THR A 85 5.02 7.70 -14.26
CA THR A 85 6.40 7.22 -14.10
C THR A 85 6.85 7.35 -12.64
N ALA A 86 7.89 6.63 -12.23
CA ALA A 86 8.47 6.77 -10.89
C ALA A 86 8.90 8.24 -10.59
N ARG A 87 9.36 8.97 -11.61
CA ARG A 87 9.72 10.39 -11.50
C ARG A 87 8.49 11.27 -11.23
N GLU A 88 7.40 11.04 -11.96
CA GLU A 88 6.14 11.75 -11.72
C GLU A 88 5.55 11.39 -10.37
N HIS A 89 5.69 10.14 -9.92
CA HIS A 89 5.24 9.74 -8.59
C HIS A 89 5.99 10.43 -7.46
N ALA A 90 7.32 10.61 -7.58
CA ALA A 90 8.07 11.42 -6.63
C ALA A 90 7.51 12.84 -6.54
N ARG A 91 7.31 13.50 -7.70
CA ARG A 91 6.70 14.84 -7.77
C ARG A 91 5.30 14.90 -7.17
N PHE A 92 4.48 13.87 -7.41
CA PHE A 92 3.13 13.77 -6.88
C PHE A 92 3.14 13.72 -5.35
N ARG A 93 3.99 12.88 -4.75
CA ARG A 93 4.12 12.80 -3.28
C ARG A 93 4.62 14.09 -2.66
N ASP A 94 5.63 14.72 -3.26
CA ASP A 94 6.20 15.98 -2.76
C ASP A 94 5.13 17.10 -2.79
N ALA A 95 4.37 17.17 -3.88
CA ALA A 95 3.29 18.15 -4.03
C ALA A 95 2.10 17.85 -3.11
N ALA A 96 1.71 16.59 -2.93
CA ALA A 96 0.64 16.21 -2.01
C ALA A 96 0.99 16.53 -0.56
N THR A 97 2.23 16.29 -0.16
CA THR A 97 2.73 16.59 1.20
C THR A 97 2.76 18.10 1.46
N SER A 98 3.25 18.90 0.50
CA SER A 98 3.23 20.37 0.65
C SER A 98 1.82 20.94 0.69
N TYR A 99 0.87 20.38 -0.07
CA TYR A 99 -0.54 20.78 0.00
C TYR A 99 -1.18 20.48 1.36
N ALA A 100 -0.81 19.36 1.99
CA ALA A 100 -1.30 19.00 3.31
C ALA A 100 -0.72 19.88 4.43
N ALA A 101 0.49 20.41 4.26
CA ALA A 101 1.13 21.28 5.26
C ALA A 101 0.57 22.72 5.29
N VAL A 102 -0.09 23.16 4.22
CA VAL A 102 -0.63 24.54 4.08
C VAL A 102 -2.12 24.63 4.45
N ARG A 103 -2.82 23.50 4.54
CA ARG A 103 -4.25 23.43 4.85
C ARG A 103 -4.48 23.09 6.32
#